data_AF-A0A8S9UKJ5-F1
#
_entry.id   AF-A0A8S9UKJ5-F1
#
_cell.length_a   1.000
_cell.length_b   1.000
_cell.length_c   1.000
_cell.angle_alpha   90.00
_cell.angle_beta   90.00
_cell.angle_gamma   90.00
#
_symmetry.space_group_name_H-M   'P 1'
#
loop_
_entity.id
_entity.type
_entity.pdbx_description
1 polymer ?
#
loop_
_entity_poly.entity_id
_entity_poly.type
_entity_poly.pdbx_seq_one_letter_code
_entity_poly.pdbx_strand_id
1 'polypeptide(L)'
;RAARSLSKPTIGTKKQRGYPIKEKLAAVDLIERIELTAAVESWATRTARTKLRVYKGNKLDKTTKGQGRKESFPFTSALLTYTKDVRRDEEFLTTSGMIAFIQESYPDWIEAYAENKKSNESCRRALERLLQRTAD
;
A
#
# COMPACT_ATOMS: atom_id res chain seq x y z
N ARG A 1 36.41 23.89 44.52
CA ARG A 1 35.96 24.52 43.26
C ARG A 1 35.46 23.40 42.34
N ALA A 2 34.15 23.18 42.26
CA ALA A 2 33.55 22.01 41.61
C ALA A 2 33.46 22.20 40.09
N ALA A 3 34.01 21.25 39.32
CA ALA A 3 33.83 21.19 37.87
C ALA A 3 32.52 20.46 37.57
N ARG A 4 31.52 21.20 37.11
CA ARG A 4 30.21 20.68 36.70
C ARG A 4 30.35 20.13 35.28
N SER A 5 30.38 18.79 35.13
CA SER A 5 30.39 18.13 33.82
C SER A 5 29.06 18.39 33.10
N LEU A 6 29.09 19.15 32.02
CA LEU A 6 27.95 19.31 31.12
C LEU A 6 27.81 18.03 30.29
N SER A 7 26.78 17.24 30.56
CA SER A 7 26.40 16.12 29.70
C SER A 7 25.93 16.66 28.35
N LYS A 8 26.47 16.13 27.26
CA LYS A 8 26.02 16.46 25.89
C LYS A 8 24.59 15.95 25.72
N PRO A 9 23.64 16.76 25.20
CA PRO A 9 22.30 16.28 24.94
C PRO A 9 22.36 15.26 23.79
N THR A 10 21.99 14.01 24.09
CA THR A 10 21.78 12.98 23.08
C THR A 10 20.49 13.30 22.33
N ILE A 11 20.60 14.02 21.22
CA ILE A 11 19.49 14.19 20.28
C ILE A 11 19.24 12.82 19.65
N GLY A 12 18.35 12.04 20.26
CA GLY A 12 17.82 10.83 19.65
C GLY A 12 17.11 11.22 18.36
N THR A 13 17.77 11.01 17.22
CA THR A 13 17.17 11.25 15.90
C THR A 13 16.13 10.17 15.64
N LYS A 14 14.89 10.42 16.08
CA LYS A 14 13.76 9.59 15.69
C LYS A 14 13.67 9.67 14.17
N LYS A 15 13.93 8.55 13.48
CA LYS A 15 13.85 8.45 12.01
C LYS A 15 12.45 8.90 11.55
N GLN A 16 12.38 10.04 10.88
CA GLN A 16 11.13 10.57 10.35
C GLN A 16 10.65 9.67 9.21
N ARG A 17 9.55 8.92 9.44
CA ARG A 17 8.97 7.97 8.47
C ARG A 17 8.30 8.62 7.24
N GLY A 18 8.29 9.96 7.14
CA GLY A 18 7.73 10.68 6.00
C GLY A 18 7.39 12.14 6.31
N TYR A 19 7.30 12.94 5.24
CA TYR A 19 7.02 14.38 5.30
C TYR A 19 5.52 14.69 5.14
N PRO A 20 4.98 15.67 5.89
CA PRO A 20 3.64 16.18 5.68
C PRO A 20 3.52 16.85 4.30
N ILE A 21 2.30 16.90 3.76
CA ILE A 21 2.02 17.46 2.42
C ILE A 21 2.50 18.91 2.31
N LYS A 22 2.40 19.72 3.37
CA LYS A 22 2.94 21.09 3.38
C LYS A 22 4.44 21.15 3.07
N GLU A 23 5.23 20.23 3.62
CA GLU A 23 6.68 20.19 3.45
C GLU A 23 7.03 19.66 2.06
N LYS A 24 6.25 18.68 1.57
CA LYS A 24 6.36 18.20 0.18
C LYS A 24 6.07 19.31 -0.83
N LEU A 25 5.06 20.14 -0.59
CA LEU A 25 4.75 21.29 -1.45
C LEU A 25 5.86 22.34 -1.44
N ALA A 26 6.37 22.70 -0.25
CA ALA A 26 7.49 23.64 -0.13
C ALA A 26 8.75 23.13 -0.86
N ALA A 27 9.03 21.83 -0.81
CA ALA A 27 10.12 21.22 -1.55
C ALA A 27 9.90 21.30 -3.08
N VAL A 28 8.68 21.03 -3.57
CA VAL A 28 8.35 21.21 -5.00
C VAL A 28 8.60 22.65 -5.44
N ASP A 29 8.09 23.63 -4.68
CA ASP A 29 8.21 25.05 -5.03
C ASP A 29 9.67 25.53 -4.98
N LEU A 30 10.46 25.05 -4.02
CA LEU A 30 11.89 25.39 -3.93
C LEU A 30 12.67 24.84 -5.12
N ILE A 31 12.39 23.60 -5.53
CA ILE A 31 13.15 22.99 -6.63
C ILE A 31 12.79 23.62 -7.98
N GLU A 32 11.52 24.01 -8.18
CA GLU A 32 11.12 24.77 -9.39
C GLU A 32 11.82 26.13 -9.47
N ARG A 33 12.03 26.81 -8.33
CA ARG A 33 12.76 28.09 -8.28
C ARG A 33 14.26 27.97 -8.59
N ILE A 34 14.86 26.82 -8.28
CA ILE A 34 16.31 26.57 -8.45
C ILE A 34 16.58 25.84 -9.79
N GLU A 35 15.55 25.53 -10.57
CA GLU A 35 15.63 24.81 -11.85
C GLU A 35 16.31 23.42 -11.78
N LEU A 36 16.43 22.83 -10.59
CA LEU A 36 16.95 21.47 -10.36
C LEU A 36 15.90 20.40 -10.69
N THR A 37 15.33 20.52 -11.88
CA THR A 37 14.19 19.73 -12.38
C THR A 37 14.50 18.23 -12.45
N ALA A 38 15.74 17.84 -12.73
CA ALA A 38 16.18 16.44 -12.78
C ALA A 38 16.01 15.69 -11.45
N ALA A 39 16.26 16.36 -10.31
CA ALA A 39 16.00 15.78 -9.00
C ALA A 39 14.49 15.59 -8.75
N VAL A 40 13.65 16.52 -9.25
CA VAL A 40 12.18 16.43 -9.16
C VAL A 40 11.62 15.25 -9.90
N GLU A 41 12.07 15.03 -11.14
CA GLU A 41 11.56 13.95 -11.99
C GLU A 41 11.85 12.57 -11.38
N SER A 42 12.94 12.44 -10.63
CA SER A 42 13.28 11.21 -9.89
C SER A 42 12.42 10.96 -8.65
N TRP A 43 12.16 11.98 -7.81
CA TRP A 43 11.41 11.79 -6.56
C TRP A 43 9.89 11.89 -6.73
N ALA A 44 9.44 12.74 -7.63
CA ALA A 44 8.04 13.01 -7.89
C ALA A 44 7.78 12.79 -9.37
N THR A 45 7.23 11.61 -9.70
CA THR A 45 6.57 11.44 -11.00
C THR A 45 5.62 12.61 -11.21
N ARG A 46 5.55 13.16 -12.42
CA ARG A 46 4.74 14.34 -12.76
C ARG A 46 3.31 14.26 -12.21
N THR A 47 2.76 13.05 -12.18
CA THR A 47 1.47 12.66 -11.62
C THR A 47 1.35 12.83 -10.10
N ALA A 48 2.42 12.61 -9.33
CA ALA A 48 2.44 12.88 -7.89
C ALA A 48 2.48 14.39 -7.61
N ARG A 49 3.20 15.17 -8.43
CA ARG A 49 3.26 16.64 -8.31
C ARG A 49 1.91 17.30 -8.55
N THR A 50 1.22 16.93 -9.64
CA THR A 50 -0.11 17.47 -9.95
C THR A 50 -1.13 17.11 -8.88
N LYS A 51 -1.09 15.87 -8.36
CA LYS A 51 -1.94 15.45 -7.22
C LYS A 51 -1.67 16.25 -5.95
N LEU A 52 -0.41 16.56 -5.63
CA LEU A 52 -0.06 17.39 -4.47
C LEU A 52 -0.58 18.82 -4.61
N ARG A 53 -0.47 19.43 -5.80
CA ARG A 53 -0.95 20.80 -6.05
C ARG A 53 -2.47 20.95 -5.97
N VAL A 54 -3.20 19.97 -6.47
CA VAL A 54 -4.68 19.98 -6.48
C VAL A 54 -5.26 19.47 -5.14
N TYR A 55 -4.43 18.97 -4.23
CA TYR A 55 -4.89 18.45 -2.94
C TYR A 55 -5.48 19.54 -2.04
N LYS A 56 -6.78 19.42 -1.73
CA LYS A 56 -7.54 20.34 -0.87
C LYS A 56 -7.72 19.87 0.58
N GLY A 57 -7.18 18.71 0.95
CA GLY A 57 -7.35 18.15 2.30
C GLY A 57 -6.32 18.68 3.33
N ASN A 58 -6.23 18.02 4.48
CA ASN A 58 -5.33 18.43 5.56
C ASN A 58 -3.85 18.36 5.14
N LYS A 59 -3.18 19.51 5.06
CA LYS A 59 -1.76 19.60 4.63
C LYS A 59 -0.77 19.13 5.70
N LEU A 60 -1.21 18.91 6.94
CA LEU A 60 -0.41 18.29 8.00
C LEU A 60 -0.35 16.77 7.88
N ASP A 61 -1.25 16.16 7.08
CA ASP A 61 -1.20 14.73 6.82
C ASP A 61 0.00 14.37 5.95
N LYS A 62 0.52 13.15 6.16
CA LYS A 62 1.65 12.62 5.40
C LYS A 62 1.24 12.04 4.04
N THR A 63 -0.05 11.78 3.85
CA THR A 63 -0.61 11.17 2.63
C THR A 63 -1.81 11.96 2.15
N THR A 64 -1.99 12.07 0.84
CA THR A 64 -3.15 12.76 0.23
C THR A 64 -4.47 12.01 0.45
N LYS A 65 -4.47 10.95 1.26
CA LYS A 65 -5.55 9.94 1.38
C LYS A 65 -5.97 9.42 -0.01
N GLY A 66 -6.90 8.46 -0.08
CA GLY A 66 -7.28 7.83 -1.35
C GLY A 66 -6.36 6.70 -1.82
N GLN A 67 -5.66 6.02 -0.90
CA GLN A 67 -5.35 4.61 -1.17
C GLN A 67 -6.72 3.94 -1.30
N GLY A 68 -7.10 3.59 -2.53
CA GLY A 68 -8.46 3.22 -2.88
C GLY A 68 -9.05 2.13 -1.98
N ARG A 69 -10.36 1.91 -2.11
CA ARG A 69 -11.04 0.82 -1.42
C ARG A 69 -10.25 -0.47 -1.65
N LYS A 70 -9.83 -1.12 -0.57
CA LYS A 70 -9.12 -2.40 -0.67
C LYS A 70 -10.03 -3.38 -1.41
N GLU A 71 -9.47 -4.13 -2.34
CA GLU A 71 -10.20 -5.15 -3.11
C GLU A 71 -10.88 -6.14 -2.14
N SER A 72 -12.05 -6.64 -2.53
CA SER A 72 -12.87 -7.59 -1.78
C SER A 72 -13.65 -8.47 -2.75
N PHE A 73 -13.75 -9.76 -2.46
CA PHE A 73 -14.59 -10.70 -3.23
C PHE A 73 -16.03 -10.72 -2.71
N PRO A 74 -17.02 -11.02 -3.57
CA PRO A 74 -18.42 -11.11 -3.18
C PRO A 74 -18.78 -12.41 -2.43
N PHE A 75 -17.86 -13.38 -2.36
CA PHE A 75 -18.11 -14.74 -1.84
C PHE A 75 -17.31 -15.07 -0.55
N THR A 76 -17.07 -14.08 0.32
CA THR A 76 -16.26 -14.29 1.55
C THR A 76 -16.79 -15.43 2.43
N SER A 77 -18.11 -15.61 2.55
CA SER A 77 -18.70 -16.69 3.34
C SER A 77 -18.35 -18.07 2.80
N ALA A 78 -18.47 -18.29 1.48
CA ALA A 78 -18.16 -19.56 0.84
C ALA A 78 -16.68 -19.92 0.95
N LEU A 79 -15.79 -18.94 0.73
CA LEU A 79 -14.36 -19.14 0.93
C LEU A 79 -14.03 -19.51 2.38
N LEU A 80 -14.66 -18.84 3.35
CA LEU A 80 -14.46 -19.16 4.77
C LEU A 80 -14.95 -20.58 5.11
N THR A 81 -16.07 -21.02 4.55
CA THR A 81 -16.54 -22.40 4.71
C THR A 81 -15.51 -23.39 4.19
N TYR A 82 -15.05 -23.23 2.94
CA TYR A 82 -13.97 -24.04 2.37
C TYR A 82 -12.72 -24.06 3.27
N THR A 83 -12.25 -22.90 3.75
CA THR A 83 -11.05 -22.86 4.62
C THR A 83 -11.25 -23.58 5.96
N LYS A 84 -12.48 -23.62 6.48
CA LYS A 84 -12.80 -24.33 7.72
C LYS A 84 -12.89 -25.83 7.50
N ASP A 85 -13.42 -26.25 6.36
CA ASP A 85 -13.55 -27.67 6.00
C ASP A 85 -12.17 -28.28 5.75
N VAL A 86 -11.30 -27.62 4.97
CA VAL A 86 -9.90 -28.03 4.76
C VAL A 86 -9.14 -28.17 6.10
N ARG A 87 -9.35 -27.23 7.04
CA ARG A 87 -8.75 -27.30 8.38
C ARG A 87 -9.35 -28.40 9.25
N ARG A 88 -10.63 -28.73 9.07
CA ARG A 88 -11.31 -29.82 9.77
C ARG A 88 -10.80 -31.18 9.31
N ASP A 89 -10.46 -31.28 8.02
CA ASP A 89 -9.94 -32.50 7.39
C ASP A 89 -8.42 -32.66 7.59
N GLU A 90 -7.82 -31.87 8.50
CA GLU A 90 -6.38 -31.85 8.83
C GLU A 90 -5.46 -31.60 7.62
N GLU A 91 -5.98 -31.01 6.54
CA GLU A 91 -5.20 -30.65 5.35
C GLU A 91 -4.56 -29.26 5.50
N PHE A 92 -3.40 -29.09 4.84
CA PHE A 92 -2.75 -27.79 4.74
C PHE A 92 -3.55 -26.81 3.89
N LEU A 93 -4.13 -25.80 4.54
CA LEU A 93 -4.72 -24.66 3.83
C LEU A 93 -3.64 -23.86 3.10
N THR A 94 -3.61 -23.96 1.77
CA THR A 94 -2.69 -23.21 0.92
C THR A 94 -3.40 -22.12 0.13
N THR A 95 -2.69 -21.03 -0.17
CA THR A 95 -3.18 -19.99 -1.08
C THR A 95 -3.48 -20.56 -2.46
N SER A 96 -2.74 -21.58 -2.91
CA SER A 96 -3.00 -22.24 -4.19
C SER A 96 -4.33 -23.01 -4.17
N GLY A 97 -4.64 -23.73 -3.08
CA GLY A 97 -5.93 -24.41 -2.91
C GLY A 97 -7.11 -23.43 -2.88
N MET A 98 -6.95 -22.30 -2.18
CA MET A 98 -7.95 -21.23 -2.19
C MET A 98 -8.15 -20.61 -3.59
N ILE A 99 -7.08 -20.45 -4.38
CA ILE A 99 -7.18 -19.98 -5.77
C ILE A 99 -7.93 -21.02 -6.63
N ALA A 100 -7.61 -22.30 -6.49
CA ALA A 100 -8.27 -23.38 -7.23
C ALA A 100 -9.77 -23.43 -6.92
N PHE A 101 -10.16 -23.36 -5.63
CA PHE A 101 -11.55 -23.26 -5.20
C PHE A 101 -12.29 -22.10 -5.87
N ILE A 102 -11.65 -20.92 -5.96
CA ILE A 102 -12.25 -19.75 -6.62
C ILE A 102 -12.39 -19.97 -8.13
N GLN A 103 -11.38 -20.54 -8.78
CA GLN A 103 -11.42 -20.82 -10.22
C GLN A 103 -12.52 -21.81 -10.57
N GLU A 104 -12.75 -22.81 -9.73
CA GLU A 104 -13.79 -23.83 -9.92
C GLU A 104 -15.19 -23.31 -9.59
N SER A 105 -15.34 -22.60 -8.46
CA SER A 105 -16.65 -22.16 -7.96
C SER A 105 -17.13 -20.84 -8.55
N TYR A 106 -16.21 -19.99 -9.03
CA TYR A 106 -16.51 -18.63 -9.50
C TYR A 106 -15.73 -18.26 -10.78
N PRO A 107 -15.87 -19.03 -11.89
CA PRO A 107 -15.13 -18.80 -13.13
C PRO A 107 -15.44 -17.44 -13.76
N ASP A 108 -16.71 -17.04 -13.85
CA ASP A 108 -17.11 -15.75 -14.44
C ASP A 108 -16.49 -14.58 -13.67
N TRP A 109 -16.39 -14.72 -12.34
CA TRP A 109 -15.80 -13.69 -11.50
C TRP A 109 -14.29 -13.61 -11.72
N ILE A 110 -13.59 -14.75 -11.82
CA ILE A 110 -12.13 -14.74 -12.02
C ILE A 110 -11.76 -14.18 -13.39
N GLU A 111 -12.58 -14.45 -14.40
CA GLU A 111 -12.44 -13.91 -15.76
C GLU A 111 -12.59 -12.39 -15.76
N ALA A 112 -13.73 -11.88 -15.28
CA ALA A 112 -13.97 -10.44 -15.17
C ALA A 112 -12.95 -9.71 -14.27
N TYR A 113 -12.45 -10.41 -13.24
CA TYR A 113 -11.41 -9.89 -12.37
C TYR A 113 -10.05 -9.83 -13.09
N ALA A 114 -9.71 -10.83 -13.90
CA ALA A 114 -8.45 -10.87 -14.66
C ALA A 114 -8.41 -9.83 -15.78
N GLU A 115 -9.54 -9.57 -16.46
CA GLU A 115 -9.67 -8.53 -17.49
C GLU A 115 -9.28 -7.13 -16.98
N ASN A 116 -9.54 -6.86 -15.70
CA ASN A 116 -9.20 -5.59 -15.07
C ASN A 116 -7.74 -5.50 -14.60
N LYS A 117 -6.91 -6.52 -14.86
CA LYS A 117 -5.51 -6.58 -14.44
C LYS A 117 -4.58 -6.42 -15.64
N LYS A 118 -3.38 -5.88 -15.37
CA LYS A 118 -2.39 -5.59 -16.41
C LYS A 118 -1.84 -6.84 -17.10
N SER A 119 -1.83 -7.98 -16.40
CA SER A 119 -1.32 -9.26 -16.88
C SER A 119 -1.81 -10.39 -15.99
N ASN A 120 -1.73 -11.63 -16.48
CA ASN A 120 -2.04 -12.84 -15.69
C ASN A 120 -1.20 -12.93 -14.41
N GLU A 121 0.10 -12.63 -14.49
CA GLU A 121 0.99 -12.61 -13.32
C GLU A 121 0.55 -11.53 -12.31
N SER A 122 0.15 -10.34 -12.80
CA SER A 122 -0.38 -9.28 -11.93
C SER A 122 -1.72 -9.68 -11.29
N CYS A 123 -2.56 -10.43 -12.00
CA CYS A 123 -3.82 -10.97 -11.48
C CYS A 123 -3.55 -11.97 -10.36
N ARG A 124 -2.68 -12.95 -10.61
CA ARG A 124 -2.29 -13.97 -9.64
C ARG A 124 -1.72 -13.35 -8.37
N ARG A 125 -0.75 -12.43 -8.47
CA ARG A 125 -0.18 -11.74 -7.29
C ARG A 125 -1.22 -10.93 -6.52
N ALA A 126 -2.19 -10.33 -7.22
CA ALA A 126 -3.26 -9.59 -6.56
C ALA A 126 -4.18 -10.55 -5.77
N LEU A 127 -4.52 -11.71 -6.34
CA LEU A 127 -5.28 -12.77 -5.66
C LEU A 127 -4.55 -13.30 -4.43
N GLU A 128 -3.25 -13.62 -4.55
CA GLU A 128 -2.46 -14.11 -3.42
C GLU A 128 -2.48 -13.13 -2.24
N ARG A 129 -2.28 -11.83 -2.50
CA ARG A 129 -2.35 -10.78 -1.47
C ARG A 129 -3.74 -10.64 -0.86
N LEU A 130 -4.77 -10.78 -1.69
CA LEU A 130 -6.16 -10.66 -1.26
C LEU A 130 -6.55 -11.82 -0.33
N LEU A 131 -6.09 -13.02 -0.64
CA LEU A 131 -6.33 -14.25 0.13
C LEU A 131 -5.50 -14.34 1.41
N GLN A 132 -4.25 -13.85 1.41
CA GLN A 132 -3.43 -13.78 2.62
C GLN A 132 -4.15 -13.01 3.74
N ARG A 133 -4.81 -11.89 3.40
CA ARG A 133 -5.56 -11.07 4.37
C ARG A 133 -6.76 -11.81 4.98
N THR A 134 -7.29 -12.83 4.33
CA THR A 134 -8.43 -13.61 4.83
C THR A 134 -8.04 -14.88 5.56
N ALA A 135 -6.76 -15.26 5.49
CA ALA A 135 -6.21 -16.41 6.19
C ALA A 135 -5.59 -16.04 7.56
N ASP A 136 -5.24 -14.75 7.75
CA ASP A 136 -4.89 -14.12 9.03
C ASP A 136 -6.11 -14.01 9.98
#